data_AF-A0A819HGQ0-F1
#
_entry.id   AF-A0A819HGQ0-F1
#
_cell.length_a   1.000
_cell.length_b   1.000
_cell.length_c   1.000
_cell.angle_alpha   90.00
_cell.angle_beta   90.00
_cell.angle_gamma   90.00
#
_symmetry.space_group_name_H-M   'P 1'
#
loop_
_entity.id
_entity.type
_entity.pdbx_description
1 polymer ?
#
loop_
_entity_poly.entity_id
_entity_poly.type
_entity_poly.pdbx_seq_one_letter_code
_entity_poly.pdbx_strand_id
1 'polypeptide(L)'
;MTATVLETPVIDHINASEKYRFETFSSLLNFPLITRHQLALAGFIYRETKCLCPQCGIAIDLTSLDDNAIYASNYFRKLHREKVSYLGKRCAFLLCESAT
;
A
#
# COMPACT_ATOMS: atom_id res chain seq x y z
N MET A 1 -4.93 35.22 -16.27
CA MET A 1 -3.94 34.28 -15.70
C MET A 1 -4.67 33.36 -14.74
N THR A 2 -5.14 32.22 -15.24
CA THR A 2 -5.86 31.22 -14.44
C THR A 2 -4.85 30.40 -13.66
N ALA A 3 -4.83 30.59 -12.34
CA ALA A 3 -4.03 29.78 -11.44
C ALA A 3 -4.55 28.34 -11.45
N THR A 4 -3.74 27.43 -11.98
CA THR A 4 -3.93 25.98 -11.86
C THR A 4 -3.79 25.63 -10.39
N VAL A 5 -4.93 25.40 -9.73
CA VAL A 5 -4.98 24.80 -8.39
C VAL A 5 -4.31 23.44 -8.52
N LEU A 6 -3.11 23.28 -7.94
CA LEU A 6 -2.52 21.97 -7.73
C LEU A 6 -3.51 21.16 -6.89
N GLU A 7 -4.13 20.15 -7.50
CA GLU A 7 -4.86 19.12 -6.78
C GLU A 7 -3.86 18.45 -5.83
N THR A 8 -3.88 18.88 -4.57
CA THR A 8 -3.25 18.13 -3.50
C THR A 8 -3.92 16.75 -3.50
N PRO A 9 -3.16 15.65 -3.55
CA PRO A 9 -3.76 14.32 -3.45
C PRO A 9 -4.48 14.29 -2.10
N VAL A 10 -5.82 14.28 -2.15
CA VAL A 10 -6.65 14.15 -0.96
C VAL A 10 -6.29 12.80 -0.38
N ILE A 11 -5.44 12.81 0.65
CA ILE A 11 -5.23 11.63 1.48
C ILE A 11 -6.56 11.42 2.15
N ASP A 12 -7.34 10.49 1.62
CA ASP A 12 -8.54 10.01 2.29
C ASP A 12 -8.10 9.54 3.68
N HIS A 13 -8.45 10.33 4.70
CA HIS A 13 -8.04 10.11 6.08
C HIS A 13 -8.45 8.72 6.59
N ILE A 14 -9.47 8.12 5.97
CA ILE A 14 -9.91 6.75 6.25
C ILE A 14 -8.84 5.76 5.77
N ASN A 15 -8.32 5.93 4.56
CA ASN A 15 -7.25 5.10 4.01
C ASN A 15 -5.90 5.30 4.73
N ALA A 16 -5.71 6.42 5.44
CA ALA A 16 -4.52 6.67 6.25
C ALA A 16 -4.45 5.78 7.51
N SER A 17 -5.60 5.30 8.01
CA SER A 17 -5.65 4.38 9.15
C SER A 17 -5.13 2.99 8.78
N GLU A 18 -4.08 2.53 9.44
CA GLU A 18 -3.57 1.15 9.27
C GLU A 18 -4.63 0.11 9.62
N LYS A 19 -5.40 0.35 10.69
CA LYS A 19 -6.51 -0.52 11.10
C LYS A 19 -7.53 -0.68 9.98
N TYR A 20 -7.95 0.42 9.35
CA TYR A 20 -8.87 0.37 8.22
C TYR A 20 -8.27 -0.42 7.05
N ARG A 21 -7.01 -0.12 6.69
CA ARG A 21 -6.34 -0.85 5.61
C ARG A 21 -6.30 -2.35 5.88
N PHE A 22 -5.97 -2.75 7.12
CA PHE A 22 -5.98 -4.15 7.53
C PHE A 22 -7.37 -4.79 7.41
N GLU A 23 -8.42 -4.10 7.86
CA GLU A 23 -9.81 -4.56 7.76
C GLU A 23 -10.24 -4.80 6.30
N THR A 24 -9.68 -4.09 5.32
CA THR A 24 -9.99 -4.37 3.90
C THR A 24 -9.55 -5.77 3.44
N PHE A 25 -8.53 -6.37 4.09
CA PHE A 25 -8.05 -7.73 3.81
C PHE A 25 -8.86 -8.82 4.54
N SER A 26 -9.93 -8.48 5.25
CA SER A 26 -10.75 -9.46 6.00
C SER A 26 -11.38 -10.52 5.09
N SER A 27 -11.64 -10.17 3.83
CA SER A 27 -12.18 -11.09 2.82
C SER A 27 -11.15 -12.08 2.26
N LEU A 28 -9.86 -11.87 2.50
CA LEU A 28 -8.76 -12.74 2.05
C LEU A 28 -8.41 -13.79 3.11
N LEU A 29 -9.33 -14.73 3.33
CA LEU A 29 -9.17 -15.78 4.35
C LEU A 29 -7.99 -16.73 4.07
N ASN A 30 -7.61 -16.89 2.80
CA ASN A 30 -6.49 -17.73 2.38
C ASN A 30 -5.11 -17.07 2.60
N PHE A 31 -5.07 -15.78 2.96
CA PHE A 31 -3.80 -15.08 3.21
C PHE A 31 -3.42 -15.13 4.70
N PRO A 32 -2.15 -15.45 5.03
CA PRO A 32 -1.68 -15.40 6.42
C PRO A 32 -1.95 -14.02 7.04
N LEU A 33 -2.32 -13.99 8.32
CA LEU A 33 -2.58 -12.75 9.07
C LEU A 33 -1.39 -11.79 9.02
N ILE A 34 -0.18 -12.34 9.16
CA ILE A 34 1.06 -11.58 9.10
C ILE A 34 1.24 -10.87 7.75
N THR A 35 0.92 -11.54 6.64
CA THR A 35 0.99 -10.99 5.29
C THR A 35 0.00 -9.84 5.11
N ARG A 36 -1.25 -10.03 5.54
CA ARG A 36 -2.29 -8.98 5.50
C ARG A 36 -1.88 -7.75 6.31
N HIS A 37 -1.26 -7.96 7.46
CA HIS A 37 -0.74 -6.88 8.30
C HIS A 37 0.41 -6.13 7.63
N GLN A 38 1.40 -6.85 7.07
CA GLN A 38 2.52 -6.23 6.35
C GLN A 38 2.06 -5.43 5.11
N LEU A 39 1.05 -5.90 4.39
CA LEU A 39 0.44 -5.16 3.28
C LEU A 39 -0.21 -3.85 3.75
N ALA A 40 -0.99 -3.90 4.83
CA ALA A 40 -1.58 -2.71 5.44
C ALA A 40 -0.49 -1.73 5.94
N LEU A 41 0.58 -2.22 6.58
CA LEU A 41 1.73 -1.41 6.99
C LEU A 41 2.45 -0.76 5.80
N ALA A 42 2.50 -1.45 4.66
CA ALA A 42 3.08 -0.91 3.44
C ALA A 42 2.18 0.08 2.69
N GLY A 43 0.98 0.37 3.21
CA GLY A 43 0.05 1.35 2.66
C GLY A 43 -0.95 0.79 1.64
N PHE A 44 -1.08 -0.54 1.55
CA PHE A 44 -2.02 -1.18 0.63
C PHE A 44 -3.39 -1.39 1.25
N ILE A 45 -4.43 -1.35 0.42
CA ILE A 45 -5.78 -1.82 0.70
C ILE A 45 -6.14 -2.96 -0.26
N TYR A 46 -7.14 -3.74 0.11
CA TYR A 46 -7.76 -4.71 -0.78
C TYR A 46 -9.16 -4.24 -1.21
N ARG A 47 -9.34 -4.04 -2.52
CA ARG A 47 -10.61 -3.57 -3.10
C ARG A 47 -10.80 -4.22 -4.46
N GLU A 48 -12.03 -4.68 -4.75
CA GLU A 48 -12.40 -5.20 -6.09
C GLU A 48 -11.36 -6.20 -6.62
N THR A 49 -11.01 -7.17 -5.76
CA THR A 49 -10.02 -8.23 -6.02
C THR A 49 -8.58 -7.76 -6.29
N LYS A 50 -8.23 -6.52 -5.96
CA LYS A 50 -6.89 -5.95 -6.17
C LYS A 50 -6.29 -5.47 -4.85
N CYS A 51 -4.99 -5.71 -4.69
CA CYS A 51 -4.20 -5.09 -3.64
C CYS A 51 -3.54 -3.84 -4.21
N LEU A 52 -3.95 -2.65 -3.75
CA LEU A 52 -3.48 -1.38 -4.29
C LEU A 52 -3.20 -0.34 -3.22
N CYS A 53 -2.25 0.55 -3.49
CA CYS A 53 -1.99 1.73 -2.67
C CYS A 53 -2.89 2.87 -3.16
N PRO A 54 -3.81 3.40 -2.34
CA PRO A 54 -4.72 4.46 -2.77
C PRO A 54 -3.99 5.78 -3.04
N GLN A 55 -2.80 5.98 -2.48
CA GLN A 55 -2.04 7.22 -2.63
C GLN A 55 -1.28 7.34 -3.96
N CYS A 56 -0.73 6.24 -4.45
CA CYS A 56 0.10 6.25 -5.67
C CYS A 56 -0.45 5.35 -6.78
N GLY A 57 -1.55 4.62 -6.51
CA GLY A 57 -2.17 3.69 -7.45
C GLY A 57 -1.29 2.50 -7.81
N ILE A 58 -0.25 2.19 -7.02
CA ILE A 58 0.56 0.98 -7.22
C ILE A 58 -0.28 -0.23 -6.82
N ALA A 59 -0.32 -1.23 -7.69
CA ALA A 59 -0.95 -2.51 -7.41
C ALA A 59 0.09 -3.63 -7.24
N ILE A 60 -0.24 -4.59 -6.38
CA ILE A 60 0.47 -5.85 -6.21
C ILE A 60 -0.49 -6.96 -6.62
N ASP A 61 0.03 -7.89 -7.42
CA ASP A 61 -0.69 -9.12 -7.72
C ASP A 61 -0.49 -10.10 -6.56
N LEU A 62 -1.60 -10.47 -5.93
CA LEU A 62 -1.59 -11.39 -4.80
C LEU A 62 -1.48 -12.85 -5.25
N THR A 63 -1.83 -13.17 -6.50
CA THR A 63 -1.78 -14.54 -7.04
C THR A 63 -0.37 -15.06 -7.25
N SER A 64 0.59 -14.14 -7.40
CA SER A 64 2.01 -14.43 -7.54
C SER A 64 2.78 -14.51 -6.21
N LEU A 65 2.10 -14.35 -5.07
CA LEU A 65 2.74 -14.47 -3.76
C LEU A 65 2.86 -15.96 -3.40
N ASP A 66 4.08 -16.47 -3.38
CA ASP A 66 4.39 -17.82 -2.89
C ASP A 66 4.13 -17.92 -1.38
N ASP A 67 3.66 -19.07 -0.91
CA ASP A 67 3.32 -19.37 0.49
C ASP A 67 4.55 -19.43 1.41
N ASN A 68 5.77 -19.40 0.85
CA ASN A 68 7.00 -19.09 1.59
C ASN A 68 7.06 -17.62 2.10
N ALA A 69 5.97 -16.86 1.97
CA ALA A 69 5.78 -15.47 2.36
C ALA A 69 5.86 -15.15 3.87
N ILE A 70 6.70 -15.87 4.61
CA ILE A 70 7.46 -15.29 5.73
C ILE A 70 8.60 -14.46 5.13
N TYR A 71 8.27 -13.53 4.23
CA TYR A 71 9.25 -12.54 3.80
C TYR A 71 9.40 -11.50 4.93
N ALA A 72 10.64 -11.06 5.15
CA ALA A 72 11.05 -10.13 6.20
C ALA A 72 10.05 -8.99 6.40
N SER A 73 9.97 -8.43 7.61
CA SER A 73 8.97 -7.43 8.05
C SER A 73 8.70 -6.29 7.06
N ASN A 74 9.63 -6.02 6.14
CA ASN A 74 9.64 -4.90 5.22
C ASN A 74 9.54 -5.27 3.73
N TYR A 75 9.30 -6.55 3.37
CA TYR A 75 9.29 -6.98 1.96
C TYR A 75 8.32 -6.15 1.10
N PHE A 76 7.05 -6.05 1.50
CA PHE A 76 6.06 -5.29 0.76
C PHE A 76 6.38 -3.79 0.70
N ARG A 77 7.01 -3.23 1.74
CA ARG A 77 7.49 -1.85 1.72
C ARG A 77 8.62 -1.66 0.69
N LYS A 78 9.57 -2.59 0.64
CA LYS A 78 10.65 -2.58 -0.35
C LYS A 78 10.09 -2.68 -1.77
N LEU A 79 9.22 -3.65 -2.02
CA LEU A 79 8.55 -3.83 -3.31
C LEU A 79 7.75 -2.59 -3.71
N HIS A 80 7.03 -1.98 -2.76
CA HIS A 80 6.29 -0.74 -2.98
C HIS A 80 7.24 0.40 -3.39
N ARG A 81 8.37 0.56 -2.69
CA ARG A 81 9.39 1.58 -3.00
C ARG A 81 10.01 1.39 -4.37
N GLU A 82 10.39 0.16 -4.71
CA GLU A 82 10.95 -0.17 -6.02
C GLU A 82 9.96 0.13 -7.14
N LYS A 83 8.69 -0.27 -7.01
CA LYS A 83 7.65 0.03 -8.01
C LYS A 83 7.35 1.53 -8.12
N VAL A 84 7.29 2.24 -7.00
CA VAL A 84 7.10 3.71 -6.99
C VAL A 84 8.25 4.40 -7.70
N SER A 85 9.49 4.00 -7.41
CA SER A 85 10.70 4.54 -8.05
C SER A 85 10.73 4.24 -9.54
N TYR A 86 10.46 2.98 -9.93
CA TYR A 86 10.46 2.55 -11.32
C TYR A 86 9.43 3.32 -12.16
N LEU A 87 8.25 3.58 -11.60
CA LEU A 87 7.19 4.31 -12.29
C LEU A 87 7.27 5.84 -12.13
N GLY A 88 8.32 6.37 -11.49
CA GLY A 88 8.48 7.82 -11.26
C GLY A 88 7.37 8.44 -10.40
N LYS A 89 6.72 7.65 -9.56
CA LYS A 89 5.60 8.09 -8.72
C LYS A 89 6.09 8.61 -7.37
N ARG A 90 5.20 9.26 -6.62
CA ARG A 90 5.40 9.63 -5.21
C ARG A 90 4.33 8.97 -4.36
N CYS A 91 4.70 8.53 -3.16
CA CYS A 91 3.79 7.84 -2.26
C CYS A 91 4.02 8.29 -0.81
N ALA A 92 3.03 8.93 -0.20
CA ALA A 92 3.11 9.42 1.18
C ALA A 92 3.30 8.29 2.20
N PHE A 93 2.76 7.09 1.95
CA PHE A 93 2.97 5.92 2.83
C PHE A 93 4.43 5.46 2.93
N LEU A 94 5.26 5.83 1.95
CA LEU A 94 6.70 5.55 1.95
C LEU A 94 7.55 6.70 2.50
N LEU A 95 6.94 7.88 2.70
CA LEU A 95 7.63 9.11 3.12
C LEU A 95 7.56 9.35 4.65
N CYS A 96 6.70 8.62 5.38
CA CYS A 96 6.52 8.78 6.83
C CYS A 96 7.61 8.13 7.71
N GLU A 97 8.62 7.44 7.16
CA GLU A 97 9.64 6.72 7.95
C GLU A 97 11.03 7.37 7.96
N SER A 98 11.23 8.51 7.29
CA SER A 98 12.52 9.22 7.32
C SER A 98 12.70 10.13 8.54
N ALA A 99 11.83 10.04 9.55
CA ALA A 99 11.75 11.01 10.66
C ALA A 99 11.82 10.39 12.07
N THR A 100 12.35 9.18 12.20
CA THR A 100 12.65 8.54 13.51
C THR A 100 14.10 8.11 13.56
#